data_AF-A0A510KF31-F1
#
_entry.id   AF-A0A510KF31-F1
#
_cell.length_a   1.000
_cell.length_b   1.000
_cell.length_c   1.000
_cell.angle_alpha   90.00
_cell.angle_beta   90.00
_cell.angle_gamma   90.00
#
_symmetry.space_group_name_H-M   'P 1'
#
loop_
_entity.id
_entity.type
_entity.pdbx_description
1 polymer ?
#
loop_
_entity_poly.entity_id
_entity_poly.type
_entity_poly.pdbx_seq_one_letter_code
_entity_poly.pdbx_strand_id
1 'polypeptide(L)'
;MKIGDRIKARREFLKMTQEELALKMGYKSRSTINKIELGINDIPQSKISDFAKILKTTPAYLMGLVEEENIKLTRDNLTKHNIAFFKDKDISDEDKKKMIELMQEFYYKQKLEKEKK
;
A
#
# COMPACT_ATOMS: atom_id res chain seq x y z
N MET A 1 3.86 -3.28 15.91
CA MET A 1 3.35 -3.95 14.69
C MET A 1 4.43 -4.90 14.19
N LYS A 2 4.14 -6.21 14.10
CA LYS A 2 5.06 -7.24 13.58
C LYS A 2 4.98 -7.30 12.05
N ILE A 3 5.91 -8.03 11.42
CA ILE A 3 5.92 -8.22 9.96
C ILE A 3 4.61 -8.82 9.42
N GLY A 4 4.01 -9.77 10.16
CA GLY A 4 2.72 -10.39 9.81
C GLY A 4 1.57 -9.39 9.72
N ASP A 5 1.52 -8.44 10.65
CA ASP A 5 0.50 -7.37 10.66
C ASP A 5 0.61 -6.49 9.40
N ARG A 6 1.85 -6.13 9.00
CA ARG A 6 2.10 -5.32 7.80
C ARG A 6 1.74 -6.04 6.51
N ILE A 7 2.00 -7.35 6.46
CA ILE A 7 1.62 -8.20 5.32
C ILE A 7 0.11 -8.24 5.19
N LYS A 8 -0.60 -8.49 6.30
CA LYS A 8 -2.06 -8.50 6.33
C LYS A 8 -2.62 -7.15 5.84
N ALA A 9 -2.12 -6.04 6.39
CA ALA A 9 -2.56 -4.69 6.01
C ALA A 9 -2.37 -4.41 4.51
N ARG A 10 -1.19 -4.73 3.95
CA ARG A 10 -0.93 -4.56 2.51
C ARG A 10 -1.77 -5.47 1.64
N ARG A 11 -1.97 -6.73 2.06
CA ARG A 11 -2.81 -7.70 1.34
C ARG A 11 -4.25 -7.18 1.27
N GLU A 12 -4.81 -6.72 2.39
CA GLU A 12 -6.17 -6.20 2.47
C GLU A 12 -6.34 -4.89 1.70
N PHE A 13 -5.35 -3.99 1.76
CA PHE A 13 -5.33 -2.78 0.94
C PHE A 13 -5.39 -3.08 -0.55
N LEU A 14 -4.69 -4.13 -0.99
CA LEU A 14 -4.70 -4.61 -2.37
C LEU A 14 -5.92 -5.50 -2.69
N LYS A 15 -6.85 -5.68 -1.75
CA LYS A 15 -8.04 -6.54 -1.87
C LYS A 15 -7.71 -7.99 -2.25
N MET A 16 -6.55 -8.48 -1.82
CA MET A 16 -6.14 -9.87 -2.06
C MET A 16 -6.60 -10.78 -0.92
N THR A 17 -7.02 -11.99 -1.25
CA THR A 17 -7.28 -13.06 -0.29
C THR A 17 -5.97 -13.72 0.17
N GLN A 18 -6.00 -14.42 1.32
CA GLN A 18 -4.84 -15.19 1.78
C GLN A 18 -4.46 -16.32 0.81
N GLU A 19 -5.44 -16.89 0.10
CA GLU A 19 -5.22 -17.93 -0.90
C GLU A 19 -4.50 -17.37 -2.13
N GLU A 20 -4.92 -16.21 -2.64
CA GLU A 20 -4.23 -15.54 -3.76
C GLU A 20 -2.79 -15.16 -3.41
N LEU A 21 -2.55 -14.66 -2.19
CA LEU A 21 -1.20 -14.37 -1.73
C LEU A 21 -0.36 -15.66 -1.62
N ALA A 22 -0.95 -16.76 -1.14
CA ALA A 22 -0.28 -18.05 -1.08
C ALA A 22 0.13 -18.56 -2.47
N LEU A 23 -0.79 -18.51 -3.44
CA LEU A 23 -0.54 -18.90 -4.83
C LEU A 23 0.59 -18.08 -5.45
N LYS A 24 0.57 -16.74 -5.27
CA LYS A 24 1.62 -15.85 -5.79
C LYS A 24 2.98 -16.12 -5.14
N MET A 25 3.01 -16.51 -3.86
CA MET A 25 4.23 -16.86 -3.13
C MET A 25 4.73 -18.29 -3.42
N GLY A 26 3.94 -19.11 -4.13
CA GLY A 26 4.25 -20.52 -4.38
C GLY A 26 3.98 -21.44 -3.18
N TYR A 27 3.15 -21.01 -2.23
CA TYR A 27 2.71 -21.87 -1.12
C TYR A 27 1.54 -22.77 -1.54
N LYS A 28 1.50 -23.97 -0.96
CA LYS A 28 0.47 -24.98 -1.27
C LYS A 28 -0.93 -24.67 -0.74
N SER A 29 -1.06 -23.77 0.25
CA SER A 29 -2.36 -23.42 0.84
C SER A 29 -2.34 -22.06 1.55
N ARG A 30 -3.53 -21.44 1.73
CA ARG A 30 -3.72 -20.26 2.59
C ARG A 30 -3.22 -20.42 4.03
N SER A 31 -3.08 -21.65 4.54
CA SER A 31 -2.72 -21.90 5.95
C SER A 31 -1.38 -21.27 6.32
N THR A 32 -0.40 -21.33 5.42
CA THR A 32 0.92 -20.73 5.63
C THR A 32 0.82 -19.21 5.78
N ILE A 33 0.08 -18.55 4.90
CA ILE A 33 -0.15 -17.10 4.96
C ILE A 33 -0.88 -16.74 6.25
N ASN A 34 -1.93 -17.48 6.62
CA ASN A 34 -2.66 -17.23 7.85
C ASN A 34 -1.76 -17.32 9.10
N LYS A 35 -0.90 -18.34 9.18
CA LYS A 35 0.06 -18.50 10.30
C LYS A 35 1.10 -17.38 10.33
N ILE A 36 1.54 -16.90 9.17
CA ILE A 36 2.44 -15.73 9.07
C ILE A 36 1.74 -14.47 9.56
N GLU A 37 0.50 -14.22 9.13
CA GLU A 37 -0.28 -13.04 9.52
C GLU A 37 -0.63 -13.05 11.01
N LEU A 38 -0.82 -14.23 11.61
CA LEU A 38 -1.02 -14.40 13.06
C LEU A 38 0.30 -14.34 13.86
N GLY A 39 1.46 -14.30 13.19
CA GLY A 39 2.76 -14.33 13.84
C GLY A 39 3.11 -15.67 14.51
N ILE A 40 2.44 -16.75 14.10
CA ILE A 40 2.74 -18.13 14.53
C ILE A 40 3.97 -18.65 13.79
N ASN A 41 4.08 -18.32 12.49
CA ASN A 41 5.22 -18.68 11.67
C ASN A 41 5.99 -17.42 11.25
N ASP A 42 7.30 -17.44 11.40
CA ASP A 42 8.17 -16.42 10.82
C ASP A 42 8.34 -16.59 9.30
N ILE A 43 8.76 -15.51 8.66
CA ILE A 43 9.02 -15.47 7.23
C ILE A 43 10.52 -15.72 7.02
N PRO A 44 10.91 -16.66 6.15
CA PRO A 44 12.30 -16.81 5.76
C PRO A 44 12.84 -15.51 5.16
N GLN A 45 14.03 -15.08 5.57
CA GLN A 45 14.63 -13.83 5.08
C GLN A 45 14.71 -13.78 3.54
N SER A 46 15.00 -14.92 2.90
CA SER A 46 15.05 -15.08 1.45
C SER A 46 13.72 -14.78 0.74
N LYS A 47 12.59 -14.86 1.46
CA LYS A 47 11.24 -14.62 0.93
C LYS A 47 10.74 -13.20 1.14
N ILE A 48 11.42 -12.37 1.94
CA ILE A 48 10.96 -11.02 2.25
C ILE A 48 10.89 -10.14 0.98
N SER A 49 11.88 -10.27 0.10
CA SER A 49 11.90 -9.57 -1.18
C SER A 49 10.75 -9.99 -2.10
N ASP A 50 10.38 -11.27 -2.10
CA ASP A 50 9.25 -11.78 -2.89
C ASP A 50 7.93 -11.24 -2.36
N PHE A 51 7.74 -11.28 -1.03
CA PHE A 51 6.58 -10.68 -0.38
C PHE A 51 6.46 -9.20 -0.71
N ALA A 52 7.54 -8.44 -0.61
CA ALA A 52 7.56 -7.01 -0.90
C ALA A 52 7.11 -6.73 -2.34
N LYS A 53 7.64 -7.49 -3.32
CA LYS A 53 7.24 -7.38 -4.74
C LYS A 53 5.74 -7.66 -4.94
N ILE A 54 5.24 -8.77 -4.40
CA ILE A 54 3.83 -9.18 -4.56
C ILE A 54 2.88 -8.18 -3.88
N LEU A 55 3.26 -7.66 -2.72
CA LEU A 55 2.47 -6.71 -1.92
C LEU A 55 2.67 -5.25 -2.35
N LYS A 56 3.39 -5.00 -3.45
CA LYS A 56 3.71 -3.67 -3.99
C LYS A 56 4.20 -2.73 -2.88
N THR A 57 5.21 -3.17 -2.14
CA THR A 57 5.83 -2.46 -1.02
C THR A 57 7.33 -2.76 -0.97
N THR A 58 8.03 -2.35 0.07
CA THR A 58 9.48 -2.56 0.24
C THR A 58 9.78 -3.56 1.36
N PRO A 59 10.91 -4.29 1.29
CA PRO A 59 11.38 -5.11 2.40
C PRO A 59 11.52 -4.30 3.70
N ALA A 60 12.01 -3.07 3.60
CA ALA A 60 12.16 -2.16 4.73
C ALA A 60 10.81 -1.87 5.41
N TYR A 61 9.73 -1.65 4.64
CA TYR A 61 8.40 -1.46 5.19
C TYR A 61 7.94 -2.72 5.93
N LEU A 62 8.02 -3.90 5.31
CA LEU A 62 7.62 -5.16 5.94
C LEU A 62 8.40 -5.42 7.25
N MET A 63 9.70 -5.17 7.24
CA MET A 63 10.56 -5.30 8.42
C MET A 63 10.32 -4.21 9.47
N GLY A 64 9.77 -3.06 9.08
CA GLY A 64 9.53 -1.95 10.00
C GLY A 64 10.71 -1.04 10.23
N LEU A 65 11.60 -1.02 9.25
CA LEU A 65 12.76 -0.14 9.22
C LEU A 65 12.42 1.24 8.66
N VAL A 66 11.20 1.40 8.12
CA VAL A 66 10.66 2.70 7.72
C VAL A 66 9.73 3.13 8.84
N GLU A 67 10.00 4.28 9.43
CA GLU A 67 8.99 4.94 10.26
C GLU A 67 7.78 5.17 9.35
N GLU A 68 6.61 4.69 9.78
CA GLU A 68 5.36 5.20 9.21
C GLU A 68 5.34 6.67 9.59
N GLU A 69 5.80 7.53 8.68
CA GLU A 69 5.39 8.93 8.71
C GLU A 69 3.88 8.86 8.76
N ASN A 70 3.32 9.07 9.95
CA ASN A 70 1.91 9.26 10.12
C ASN A 70 1.63 10.54 9.35
N ILE A 71 1.34 10.41 8.05
CA ILE A 71 0.84 11.48 7.22
C ILE A 71 -0.52 11.79 7.81
N LYS A 72 -0.53 12.60 8.87
CA LYS A 72 -1.75 13.13 9.44
C LYS A 72 -2.41 13.85 8.29
N LEU A 73 -3.57 13.35 7.87
CA LEU A 73 -4.38 13.94 6.82
C LEU A 73 -4.97 15.27 7.35
N THR A 74 -4.10 16.25 7.49
CA THR A 74 -4.46 17.64 7.81
C THR A 74 -4.44 18.42 6.51
N ARG A 75 -5.25 19.48 6.46
CA ARG A 75 -5.28 20.41 5.32
C ARG A 75 -3.87 20.91 4.99
N ASP A 76 -3.11 21.27 6.02
CA ASP A 76 -1.76 21.80 5.88
C ASP A 76 -0.77 20.78 5.32
N ASN A 77 -0.82 19.53 5.77
CA ASN A 77 0.05 18.48 5.23
C ASN A 77 -0.30 18.15 3.79
N LEU A 78 -1.60 18.04 3.47
CA LEU A 78 -2.04 17.78 2.09
C LEU A 78 -1.58 18.90 1.14
N THR A 79 -1.74 20.16 1.55
CA THR A 79 -1.28 21.30 0.76
C THR A 79 0.25 21.31 0.59
N LYS A 80 1.03 21.03 1.66
CA LYS A 80 2.49 20.96 1.57
C LYS A 80 2.98 19.86 0.64
N HIS A 81 2.49 18.63 0.79
CA HIS A 81 2.93 17.51 -0.04
C HIS A 81 2.52 17.66 -1.50
N ASN A 82 1.32 18.19 -1.77
CA ASN A 82 0.92 18.50 -3.14
C ASN A 82 1.84 19.56 -3.76
N ILE A 83 2.14 20.64 -3.02
CA ILE A 83 3.06 21.69 -3.51
C ILE A 83 4.46 21.11 -3.76
N ALA A 84 4.97 20.26 -2.87
CA ALA A 84 6.27 19.62 -3.03
C ALA A 84 6.30 18.73 -4.29
N PHE A 85 5.29 17.87 -4.46
CA PHE A 85 5.15 16.99 -5.62
C PHE A 85 5.13 17.75 -6.95
N PHE A 86 4.38 18.86 -7.06
CA PHE A 86 4.34 19.63 -8.31
C PHE A 86 5.62 20.45 -8.57
N LYS A 87 6.35 20.83 -7.52
CA LYS A 87 7.63 21.55 -7.62
C LYS A 87 8.82 20.64 -7.89
N ASP A 88 8.69 19.35 -7.62
CA ASP A 88 9.74 18.38 -7.85
C ASP A 88 10.07 18.32 -9.35
N LYS A 89 11.37 18.47 -9.67
CA LYS A 89 11.88 18.44 -11.05
C LYS A 89 12.14 17.03 -11.54
N ASP A 90 12.27 16.07 -10.64
CA ASP A 90 12.51 14.67 -10.96
C ASP A 90 11.22 13.94 -11.34
N ILE A 91 10.06 14.55 -11.06
CA ILE A 91 8.74 14.04 -11.44
C ILE A 91 8.35 14.61 -12.81
N SER A 92 8.02 13.70 -13.74
CA SER A 92 7.63 14.07 -15.09
C SER A 92 6.33 14.88 -15.13
N ASP A 93 6.20 15.76 -16.12
CA ASP A 93 4.96 16.52 -16.33
C ASP A 93 3.77 15.60 -16.64
N GLU A 94 4.01 14.43 -17.24
CA GLU A 94 2.99 13.44 -17.51
C GLU A 94 2.46 12.79 -16.24
N ASP A 95 3.33 12.48 -15.27
CA ASP A 95 2.90 11.94 -13.99
C ASP A 95 2.21 13.01 -13.11
N LYS A 96 2.65 14.27 -13.20
CA LYS A 96 1.93 15.40 -12.62
C LYS A 96 0.52 15.53 -13.19
N LYS A 97 0.36 15.38 -14.51
CA LYS A 97 -0.93 15.43 -15.18
C LYS A 97 -1.85 14.27 -14.75
N LYS A 98 -1.34 13.04 -14.70
CA LYS A 98 -2.10 11.88 -14.19
C LYS A 98 -2.62 12.10 -12.78
N MET A 99 -1.80 12.69 -11.90
CA MET A 99 -2.21 13.01 -10.54
C MET A 99 -3.40 14.00 -10.51
N ILE A 100 -3.37 15.04 -11.34
CA ILE A 100 -4.48 16.00 -11.46
C ILE A 100 -5.75 15.31 -11.95
N GLU A 101 -5.65 14.48 -13.00
CA GLU A 101 -6.79 13.75 -13.56
C GLU A 101 -7.43 12.81 -12.52
N LEU A 102 -6.61 12.04 -11.80
CA LEU A 102 -7.07 11.18 -10.69
C LEU A 102 -7.79 11.97 -9.60
N MET A 103 -7.26 13.13 -9.22
CA MET A 103 -7.88 14.00 -8.20
C MET A 103 -9.23 14.57 -8.66
N GLN A 104 -9.32 14.99 -9.92
CA GLN A 104 -10.57 15.49 -10.51
C GLN A 104 -11.62 14.37 -10.59
N GLU A 105 -11.26 13.20 -11.13
CA GLU A 105 -12.15 12.05 -11.20
C GLU A 105 -12.70 11.68 -9.82
N PHE A 106 -11.84 11.62 -8.81
CA PHE A 106 -12.25 11.29 -7.45
C PHE A 106 -13.25 12.31 -6.90
N TYR A 107 -12.98 13.61 -7.11
CA TYR A 107 -13.89 14.68 -6.69
C TYR A 107 -15.28 14.55 -7.35
N TYR A 108 -15.32 14.34 -8.66
CA TYR A 108 -16.59 14.19 -9.39
C TYR A 108 -17.35 12.92 -9.00
N LYS A 109 -16.65 11.79 -8.81
CA LYS A 109 -17.26 10.54 -8.31
C LYS A 109 -17.97 10.78 -6.96
N GLN A 110 -17.29 11.43 -6.02
CA GLN A 110 -17.85 11.70 -4.70
C GLN A 110 -19.01 12.69 -4.73
N LYS A 111 -18.98 13.68 -5.64
CA LYS A 111 -20.08 14.62 -5.81
C LYS A 111 -21.33 13.90 -6.35
N LEU A 112 -21.16 13.08 -7.39
CA LEU A 112 -22.24 12.29 -7.99
C LEU A 112 -22.84 11.25 -7.03
N GLU A 113 -22.02 10.63 -6.18
CA GLU A 113 -22.50 9.70 -5.15
C GLU A 113 -23.34 10.39 -4.06
N LYS A 114 -23.02 11.65 -3.73
CA LYS A 114 -23.80 12.45 -2.78
C LYS A 114 -25.10 13.00 -3.36
N GLU A 115 -25.16 13.24 -4.66
CA GLU A 115 -26.38 13.69 -5.37
C GLU A 115 -27.39 12.54 -5.60
N LYS A 116 -26.95 11.28 -5.50
CA LYS A 116 -27.80 10.08 -5.62
C LYS A 116 -28.41 9.59 -4.29
N LYS A 117 -28.04 10.20 -3.17
CA LYS A 117 -28.59 9.92 -1.82
C LYS A 117 -29.59 11.00 -1.43
#